data_AF-A0A6A5XMP7-F1
#
_entry.id   AF-A0A6A5XMP7-F1
#
_cell.length_a   1.000
_cell.length_b   1.000
_cell.length_c   1.000
_cell.angle_alpha   90.00
_cell.angle_beta   90.00
_cell.angle_gamma   90.00
#
_symmetry.space_group_name_H-M   'P 1'
#
loop_
_entity.id
_entity.type
_entity.pdbx_description
1 polymer ?
#
loop_
_entity_poly.entity_id
_entity_poly.type
_entity_poly.pdbx_seq_one_letter_code
_entity_poly.pdbx_strand_id
1 'polypeptide(L)'
;MAPKKDLAKRFPFLPLYFVRAAQLASSLVVFFILWYFLWVLRKDGAPIPWTFILLLSISATTITALWITSMHHFFSNWHPHLNTWLNGALFACWAAGFSSFAWWSRGTLTHACDKLNWGSQMGVNICRCYKTLFSFALIALVSTIVAVGLDSYALYQRRQYEKVQPTLLPPPAPYASDGMALLDESLRGSDGRSRKAGGLK
;
A
#
# COMPACT_ATOMS: atom_id res chain seq x y z
N MET A 1 -24.67 -1.81 -25.45
CA MET A 1 -24.23 -0.90 -24.38
C MET A 1 -24.12 -1.68 -23.09
N ALA A 2 -22.94 -2.20 -22.77
CA ALA A 2 -22.72 -2.89 -21.50
C ALA A 2 -22.71 -1.87 -20.35
N PRO A 3 -23.38 -2.14 -19.21
CA PRO A 3 -23.52 -1.17 -18.14
C PRO A 3 -22.17 -0.94 -17.44
N LYS A 4 -21.75 0.33 -17.35
CA LYS A 4 -20.55 0.84 -16.65
C LYS A 4 -20.38 0.35 -15.19
N LYS A 5 -21.39 -0.29 -14.60
CA LYS A 5 -21.45 -0.66 -13.18
C LYS A 5 -20.75 -1.99 -12.86
N ASP A 6 -20.58 -2.87 -13.83
CA ASP A 6 -20.02 -4.20 -13.59
C ASP A 6 -18.49 -4.24 -13.65
N LEU A 7 -17.86 -3.32 -14.37
CA LEU A 7 -16.40 -3.29 -14.52
C LEU A 7 -15.70 -2.71 -13.27
N ALA A 8 -16.31 -1.71 -12.62
CA ALA A 8 -15.76 -1.06 -11.42
C ALA A 8 -15.83 -1.96 -10.17
N LYS A 9 -16.72 -2.96 -10.16
CA LYS A 9 -16.93 -3.87 -9.01
C LYS A 9 -16.04 -5.11 -9.02
N ARG A 10 -15.22 -5.29 -10.07
CA ARG A 10 -14.30 -6.44 -10.24
C ARG A 10 -12.83 -6.04 -10.13
N PHE A 11 -12.53 -4.96 -9.41
CA PHE A 11 -11.22 -4.82 -8.77
C PHE A 11 -11.28 -5.68 -7.50
N PRO A 12 -10.56 -6.81 -7.41
CA PRO A 12 -10.68 -7.65 -6.24
C PRO A 12 -9.96 -6.94 -5.09
N PHE A 13 -10.74 -6.39 -4.16
CA PHE A 13 -10.22 -5.80 -2.93
C PHE A 13 -9.55 -6.87 -2.05
N LEU A 14 -9.99 -8.14 -2.14
CA LEU A 14 -9.51 -9.26 -1.33
C LEU A 14 -7.99 -9.56 -1.46
N PRO A 15 -7.42 -9.72 -2.67
CA PRO A 15 -6.00 -9.98 -2.86
C PRO A 15 -5.09 -8.94 -2.22
N LEU A 16 -5.50 -7.66 -2.22
CA LEU A 16 -4.67 -6.59 -1.69
C LEU A 16 -4.50 -6.70 -0.17
N TYR A 17 -5.57 -7.01 0.56
CA TYR A 17 -5.51 -7.21 2.01
C TYR A 17 -4.72 -8.46 2.38
N PHE A 18 -4.87 -9.55 1.62
CA PHE A 18 -4.11 -10.78 1.85
C PHE A 18 -2.61 -10.57 1.65
N VAL A 19 -2.21 -9.90 0.57
CA VAL A 19 -0.80 -9.59 0.29
C VAL A 19 -0.20 -8.72 1.39
N ARG A 20 -0.93 -7.69 1.85
CA ARG A 20 -0.48 -6.82 2.95
C ARG A 20 -0.38 -7.57 4.28
N ALA A 21 -1.32 -8.46 4.57
CA ALA A 21 -1.27 -9.29 5.78
C ALA A 21 -0.09 -10.27 5.74
N ALA A 22 0.16 -10.92 4.60
CA ALA A 22 1.32 -11.79 4.40
C ALA A 22 2.64 -11.03 4.54
N GLN A 23 2.73 -9.81 3.98
CA GLN A 23 3.88 -8.93 4.10
C GLN A 23 4.12 -8.50 5.56
N LEU A 24 3.06 -8.15 6.30
CA LEU A 24 3.16 -7.79 7.71
C LEU A 24 3.60 -8.98 8.58
N ALA A 25 2.95 -10.13 8.42
CA ALA A 25 3.24 -11.34 9.18
C ALA A 25 4.69 -11.80 8.95
N SER A 26 5.12 -11.84 7.68
CA SER A 26 6.49 -12.20 7.33
C SER A 26 7.52 -11.20 7.87
N SER A 27 7.23 -9.89 7.80
CA SER A 27 8.12 -8.86 8.35
C SER A 27 8.25 -8.94 9.87
N LEU A 28 7.17 -9.25 10.59
CA LEU A 28 7.20 -9.47 12.04
C LEU A 28 8.07 -10.67 12.42
N VAL A 29 7.92 -11.80 11.73
CA VAL A 29 8.74 -12.99 11.97
C VAL A 29 10.23 -12.69 11.74
N VAL A 30 10.56 -12.03 10.63
CA VAL A 30 11.94 -11.59 10.32
C VAL A 30 12.47 -10.67 11.42
N PHE A 31 11.68 -9.67 11.84
CA PHE A 31 12.05 -8.72 12.89
C PHE A 31 12.37 -9.43 14.21
N PHE A 32 11.50 -10.33 14.69
CA PHE A 32 11.70 -11.03 15.96
C PHE A 32 12.90 -11.97 15.94
N ILE A 33 13.12 -12.72 14.86
CA ILE A 33 14.27 -13.62 14.74
C ILE A 33 15.59 -12.82 14.73
N LEU A 34 15.65 -11.73 13.96
CA LEU A 34 16.84 -10.87 13.91
C LEU A 34 17.08 -10.17 15.24
N TRP A 35 16.02 -9.66 15.87
CA TRP A 35 16.12 -9.04 17.18
C TRP A 35 16.71 -10.00 18.23
N TYR A 36 16.22 -11.24 18.25
CA TYR A 36 16.76 -12.30 19.10
C TYR A 36 18.26 -12.55 18.83
N PHE A 37 18.67 -12.70 17.57
CA PHE A 37 20.08 -12.89 17.23
C PHE A 37 20.97 -11.73 17.65
N LEU A 38 20.52 -10.49 17.43
CA LEU A 38 21.28 -9.32 17.87
C LEU A 38 21.40 -9.23 19.39
N TRP A 39 20.35 -9.62 20.12
CA TRP A 39 20.39 -9.65 21.58
C TRP A 39 21.41 -10.68 22.09
N VAL A 40 21.42 -11.89 21.52
CA VAL A 40 22.41 -12.94 21.86
C VAL A 40 23.82 -12.48 21.53
N LEU A 41 24.07 -12.01 20.30
CA LEU A 41 25.41 -11.57 19.87
C LEU A 41 25.95 -10.41 20.73
N ARG A 42 25.07 -9.49 21.14
CA ARG A 42 25.45 -8.38 22.02
C ARG A 42 25.84 -8.87 23.41
N LYS A 43 25.10 -9.85 23.95
CA LYS A 43 25.42 -10.45 25.26
C LYS A 43 26.77 -11.15 25.24
N ASP A 44 27.10 -11.79 24.13
CA ASP A 44 28.33 -12.56 23.96
C ASP A 44 29.52 -11.71 23.48
N GLY A 45 29.35 -10.39 23.32
CA GLY A 45 30.39 -9.46 22.88
C GLY A 45 30.87 -9.70 21.44
N ALA A 46 30.10 -10.45 20.65
CA ALA A 46 30.46 -10.81 19.28
C ALA A 46 30.19 -9.66 18.30
N PRO A 47 31.00 -9.51 17.24
CA PRO A 47 30.76 -8.51 16.21
C PRO A 47 29.43 -8.80 15.48
N ILE A 48 28.63 -7.76 15.31
CA ILE A 48 27.32 -7.86 14.66
C ILE A 48 27.48 -7.77 13.14
N PRO A 49 26.99 -8.77 12.36
CA PRO A 49 26.98 -8.67 10.90
C PRO A 49 26.11 -7.49 10.43
N TRP A 50 26.65 -6.65 9.55
CA TRP A 50 25.94 -5.49 9.01
C TRP A 50 24.64 -5.88 8.27
N THR A 51 24.63 -7.07 7.64
CA THR A 51 23.47 -7.62 6.93
C THR A 51 22.28 -7.83 7.85
N PHE A 52 22.49 -8.14 9.13
CA PHE A 52 21.41 -8.37 10.09
C PHE A 52 20.78 -7.06 10.52
N ILE A 53 21.60 -6.02 10.72
CA ILE A 53 21.13 -4.67 11.03
C ILE A 53 20.32 -4.13 9.86
N LEU A 54 20.79 -4.32 8.64
CA LEU A 54 20.09 -3.89 7.43
C LEU A 54 18.75 -4.62 7.26
N LEU A 55 18.72 -5.94 7.42
CA LEU A 55 17.47 -6.69 7.27
C LEU A 55 16.47 -6.38 8.41
N LEU A 56 16.99 -6.10 9.61
CA LEU A 56 16.17 -5.65 10.75
C LEU A 56 15.57 -4.27 10.48
N SER A 57 16.36 -3.31 10.01
CA SER A 57 15.86 -1.97 9.72
C SER A 57 14.77 -1.99 8.64
N ILE A 58 14.97 -2.77 7.58
CA ILE A 58 13.97 -2.95 6.51
C ILE A 58 12.67 -3.55 7.06
N SER A 59 12.77 -4.60 7.89
CA SER A 59 11.58 -5.22 8.50
C SER A 59 10.83 -4.23 9.42
N ALA A 60 11.55 -3.44 10.22
CA ALA A 60 10.99 -2.41 11.09
C ALA A 60 10.32 -1.28 10.28
N THR A 61 10.99 -0.78 9.24
CA THR A 61 10.42 0.22 8.31
C THR A 61 9.17 -0.31 7.63
N THR A 62 9.15 -1.60 7.25
CA THR A 62 7.96 -2.23 6.64
C THR A 62 6.78 -2.28 7.61
N ILE A 63 7.01 -2.71 8.86
CA ILE A 63 5.97 -2.75 9.90
C ILE A 63 5.41 -1.35 10.13
N THR A 64 6.27 -0.35 10.31
CA THR A 64 5.87 1.04 10.53
C THR A 64 5.12 1.61 9.32
N ALA A 65 5.59 1.36 8.10
CA ALA A 65 4.92 1.82 6.88
C ALA A 65 3.53 1.19 6.71
N LEU A 66 3.40 -0.11 6.98
CA LEU A 66 2.10 -0.80 6.94
C LEU A 66 1.16 -0.32 8.04
N TRP A 67 1.69 0.00 9.22
CA TRP A 67 0.89 0.55 10.31
C TRP A 67 0.38 1.96 9.99
N ILE A 68 1.25 2.85 9.52
CA ILE A 68 0.89 4.22 9.10
C ILE A 68 -0.12 4.19 7.96
N THR A 69 0.10 3.37 6.93
CA THR A 69 -0.84 3.27 5.80
C THR A 69 -2.18 2.66 6.21
N SER A 70 -2.21 1.73 7.16
CA SER A 70 -3.45 1.19 7.73
C SER A 70 -4.22 2.26 8.50
N MET A 71 -3.55 3.00 9.39
CA MET A 71 -4.18 4.11 10.13
C MET A 71 -4.72 5.18 9.18
N HIS A 72 -3.94 5.58 8.16
CA HIS A 72 -4.41 6.57 7.20
C HIS A 72 -5.66 6.13 6.44
N HIS A 73 -5.81 4.84 6.13
CA HIS A 73 -7.01 4.34 5.47
C HIS A 73 -8.28 4.55 6.30
N PHE A 74 -8.15 4.59 7.65
CA PHE A 74 -9.27 4.87 8.55
C PHE A 74 -9.54 6.36 8.73
N PHE A 75 -8.51 7.22 8.65
CA PHE A 75 -8.65 8.63 9.04
C PHE A 75 -8.64 9.64 7.88
N SER A 76 -8.23 9.32 6.65
CA SER A 76 -8.08 10.33 5.57
C SER A 76 -8.04 9.78 4.13
N ASN A 77 -8.51 10.58 3.15
CA ASN A 77 -8.34 10.33 1.71
C ASN A 77 -6.98 10.86 1.22
N TRP A 78 -5.92 10.05 1.29
CA TRP A 78 -4.57 10.44 0.85
C TRP A 78 -4.37 10.35 -0.68
N HIS A 79 -3.39 11.11 -1.17
CA HIS A 79 -2.99 11.11 -2.57
C HIS A 79 -2.44 9.72 -3.00
N PRO A 80 -2.97 9.09 -4.06
CA PRO A 80 -2.68 7.69 -4.44
C PRO A 80 -1.20 7.45 -4.82
N HIS A 81 -0.45 8.50 -5.13
CA HIS A 81 0.96 8.40 -5.48
C HIS A 81 1.86 8.03 -4.30
N LEU A 82 1.52 8.46 -3.07
CA LEU A 82 2.37 8.20 -1.90
C LEU A 82 2.46 6.71 -1.58
N ASN A 83 1.32 6.00 -1.62
CA ASN A 83 1.28 4.56 -1.38
C ASN A 83 2.14 3.79 -2.39
N THR A 84 2.09 4.19 -3.66
CA THR A 84 2.91 3.57 -4.72
C THR A 84 4.39 3.82 -4.49
N TRP A 85 4.76 5.05 -4.11
CA TRP A 85 6.16 5.42 -3.85
C TRP A 85 6.72 4.66 -2.64
N LEU A 86 5.94 4.55 -1.56
CA LEU A 86 6.31 3.76 -0.37
C LEU A 86 6.51 2.28 -0.69
N ASN A 87 5.58 1.65 -1.42
CA ASN A 87 5.73 0.24 -1.80
C ASN A 87 6.92 0.02 -2.75
N GLY A 88 7.17 0.96 -3.67
CA GLY A 88 8.36 0.92 -4.54
C GLY A 88 9.67 1.02 -3.75
N ALA A 89 9.75 1.92 -2.78
CA ALA A 89 10.91 2.06 -1.90
C ALA A 89 11.12 0.79 -1.05
N LEU A 90 10.04 0.23 -0.48
CA LEU A 90 10.09 -1.03 0.27
C LEU A 90 10.58 -2.18 -0.60
N PHE A 91 10.16 -2.27 -1.87
CA PHE A 91 10.64 -3.28 -2.79
C PHE A 91 12.15 -3.20 -2.99
N ALA A 92 12.67 -2.01 -3.29
CA ALA A 92 14.10 -1.80 -3.49
C ALA A 92 14.91 -2.20 -2.23
N CYS A 93 14.44 -1.78 -1.05
CA CYS A 93 15.02 -2.16 0.23
C CYS A 93 15.02 -3.68 0.43
N TRP A 94 13.86 -4.34 0.30
CA TRP A 94 13.76 -5.80 0.45
C TRP A 94 14.62 -6.56 -0.55
N ALA A 95 14.72 -6.11 -1.80
CA ALA A 95 15.56 -6.74 -2.80
C ALA A 95 17.04 -6.65 -2.43
N ALA A 96 17.51 -5.46 -2.03
CA ALA A 96 18.89 -5.26 -1.58
C ALA A 96 19.22 -6.05 -0.31
N GLY A 97 18.32 -6.02 0.68
CA GLY A 97 18.51 -6.73 1.95
C GLY A 97 18.47 -8.24 1.80
N PHE A 98 17.50 -8.77 1.07
CA PHE A 98 17.40 -10.20 0.80
C PHE A 98 18.61 -10.70 0.02
N SER A 99 19.05 -9.99 -1.02
CA SER A 99 20.21 -10.39 -1.81
C SER A 99 21.49 -10.43 -0.97
N SER A 100 21.69 -9.41 -0.12
CA SER A 100 22.85 -9.33 0.77
C SER A 100 22.83 -10.46 1.82
N PHE A 101 21.66 -10.73 2.40
CA PHE A 101 21.47 -11.81 3.36
C PHE A 101 21.64 -13.20 2.72
N ALA A 102 21.06 -13.43 1.55
CA ALA A 102 21.16 -14.68 0.79
C ALA A 102 22.60 -15.01 0.41
N TRP A 103 23.36 -14.01 -0.04
CA TRP A 103 24.78 -14.14 -0.35
C TRP A 103 25.58 -14.52 0.90
N TRP A 104 25.40 -13.76 1.99
CA TRP A 104 26.13 -13.96 3.24
C TRP A 104 25.83 -15.32 3.89
N SER A 105 24.57 -15.79 3.81
CA SER A 105 24.12 -17.03 4.46
C SER A 105 24.23 -18.30 3.59
N ARG A 106 24.81 -18.21 2.38
CA ARG A 106 24.87 -19.33 1.42
C ARG A 106 25.48 -20.61 2.00
N GLY A 107 26.57 -20.50 2.78
CA GLY A 107 27.19 -21.64 3.44
C GLY A 107 26.22 -22.32 4.41
N THR A 108 25.65 -21.56 5.33
CA THR A 108 24.66 -22.04 6.32
C THR A 108 23.43 -22.69 5.68
N LEU A 109 22.95 -22.17 4.55
CA LEU A 109 21.75 -22.67 3.88
C LEU A 109 21.94 -23.99 3.16
N THR A 110 23.14 -24.27 2.65
CA THR A 110 23.43 -25.46 1.84
C THR A 110 23.65 -26.73 2.67
N HIS A 111 23.96 -26.60 3.96
CA HIS A 111 24.14 -27.75 4.85
C HIS A 111 22.86 -28.20 5.55
N ALA A 112 22.82 -29.48 5.94
CA ALA A 112 21.75 -30.02 6.77
C ALA A 112 21.85 -29.52 8.21
N CYS A 113 20.70 -29.32 8.86
CA CYS A 113 20.65 -28.91 10.27
C CYS A 113 20.69 -30.15 11.17
N ASP A 114 21.87 -30.77 11.27
CA ASP A 114 22.12 -31.93 12.12
C ASP A 114 23.35 -31.72 13.03
N LYS A 115 23.53 -32.62 14.01
CA LYS A 115 24.65 -32.54 14.94
C LYS A 115 26.01 -32.85 14.30
N LEU A 116 26.05 -33.53 13.15
CA LEU A 116 27.30 -33.84 12.45
C LEU A 116 27.91 -32.57 11.84
N ASN A 117 27.06 -31.70 11.29
CA ASN A 117 27.46 -30.44 10.68
C ASN A 117 27.60 -29.30 11.71
N TRP A 118 26.80 -29.29 12.78
CA TRP A 118 26.72 -28.17 13.74
C TRP A 118 27.27 -28.45 15.14
N GLY A 119 27.71 -29.68 15.42
CA GLY A 119 28.39 -30.10 16.66
C GLY A 119 27.53 -30.10 17.94
N SER A 120 26.42 -29.37 17.98
CA SER A 120 25.59 -29.20 19.18
C SER A 120 24.11 -29.03 18.84
N GLN A 121 23.23 -29.33 19.80
CA GLN A 121 21.79 -29.09 19.66
C GLN A 121 21.48 -27.60 19.48
N MET A 122 22.27 -26.73 20.12
CA MET A 122 22.16 -25.28 19.99
C MET A 122 22.46 -24.85 18.55
N GLY A 123 23.54 -25.35 17.94
CA GLY A 123 23.88 -25.07 16.55
C GLY A 123 22.79 -25.53 15.56
N VAL A 124 22.18 -26.70 15.81
CA VAL A 124 21.03 -27.17 15.01
C VAL A 124 19.85 -26.21 15.08
N ASN A 125 19.52 -25.69 16.27
CA ASN A 125 18.43 -24.73 16.43
C ASN A 125 18.73 -23.41 15.70
N ILE A 126 19.98 -22.93 15.77
CA ILE A 126 20.44 -21.74 15.04
C ILE A 126 20.29 -21.95 13.53
N CYS A 127 20.73 -23.09 12.99
CA CYS A 127 20.57 -23.46 11.58
C CYS A 127 19.11 -23.38 11.13
N ARG A 128 18.18 -23.93 11.93
CA ARG A 128 16.74 -23.89 11.64
C ARG A 128 16.21 -22.45 11.64
N CYS A 129 16.66 -21.61 12.57
CA CYS A 129 16.32 -20.19 12.60
C CYS A 129 16.80 -19.46 11.34
N TYR A 130 18.01 -19.74 10.83
CA TYR A 130 18.50 -19.17 9.57
C TYR A 130 17.63 -19.55 8.36
N LYS A 131 17.25 -20.83 8.25
CA LYS A 131 16.39 -21.30 7.15
C LYS A 131 14.98 -20.71 7.22
N THR A 132 14.47 -20.56 8.45
CA THR A 132 13.19 -19.89 8.71
C THR A 132 13.27 -18.43 8.30
N LEU A 133 14.30 -17.72 8.77
CA LEU A 133 14.57 -16.32 8.43
C LEU A 133 14.65 -16.10 6.92
N PHE A 134 15.39 -16.97 6.20
CA PHE A 134 15.50 -16.92 4.75
C PHE A 134 14.14 -17.08 4.06
N SER A 135 13.34 -18.06 4.49
CA SER A 135 12.04 -18.35 3.90
C SER A 135 11.06 -17.18 4.10
N PHE A 136 10.98 -16.64 5.31
CA PHE A 136 10.10 -15.51 5.60
C PHE A 136 10.58 -14.21 4.94
N ALA A 137 11.90 -13.98 4.83
CA ALA A 137 12.43 -12.85 4.08
C ALA A 137 12.10 -12.96 2.57
N LEU A 138 12.14 -14.16 2.00
CA LEU A 138 11.71 -14.41 0.62
C LEU A 138 10.21 -14.15 0.45
N ILE A 139 9.37 -14.62 1.38
CA ILE A 139 7.92 -14.36 1.36
C ILE A 139 7.65 -12.86 1.43
N ALA A 140 8.37 -12.11 2.28
CA ALA A 140 8.25 -10.66 2.37
C ALA A 140 8.61 -9.98 1.06
N LEU A 141 9.72 -10.38 0.42
CA LEU A 141 10.14 -9.86 -0.89
C LEU A 141 9.08 -10.13 -1.97
N VAL A 142 8.62 -11.38 -2.10
CA VAL A 142 7.60 -11.76 -3.08
C VAL A 142 6.29 -11.02 -2.85
N SER A 143 5.86 -10.91 -1.59
CA SER A 143 4.65 -10.14 -1.24
C SER A 143 4.80 -8.67 -1.64
N THR A 144 5.99 -8.09 -1.44
CA THR A 144 6.28 -6.70 -1.82
C THR A 144 6.28 -6.52 -3.35
N ILE A 145 6.81 -7.48 -4.12
CA ILE A 145 6.73 -7.48 -5.59
C ILE A 145 5.27 -7.48 -6.05
N VAL A 146 4.45 -8.37 -5.49
CA VAL A 146 3.03 -8.46 -5.81
C VAL A 146 2.31 -7.15 -5.46
N ALA A 147 2.61 -6.55 -4.30
CA ALA A 147 2.03 -5.28 -3.89
C ALA A 147 2.34 -4.14 -4.88
N VAL A 148 3.60 -3.99 -5.29
CA VAL A 148 4.01 -2.99 -6.29
C VAL A 148 3.35 -3.26 -7.64
N GLY A 149 3.24 -4.53 -8.05
CA GLY A 149 2.56 -4.90 -9.30
C GLY A 149 1.09 -4.52 -9.30
N LEU A 150 0.37 -4.80 -8.21
CA LEU A 150 -1.03 -4.43 -8.03
C LEU A 150 -1.24 -2.91 -8.00
N ASP A 151 -0.39 -2.18 -7.29
CA ASP A 151 -0.44 -0.70 -7.25
C ASP A 151 -0.17 -0.09 -8.64
N SER A 152 0.82 -0.62 -9.36
CA SER A 152 1.15 -0.18 -10.73
C SER A 152 -0.01 -0.42 -11.69
N TYR A 153 -0.67 -1.58 -11.58
CA TYR A 153 -1.85 -1.91 -12.36
C TYR A 153 -3.04 -0.99 -12.05
N ALA A 154 -3.28 -0.68 -10.76
CA ALA A 154 -4.32 0.24 -10.35
C ALA A 154 -4.09 1.67 -10.89
N LEU A 155 -2.84 2.15 -10.87
CA LEU A 155 -2.49 3.43 -11.48
C LEU A 155 -2.66 3.40 -13.00
N TYR A 156 -2.23 2.32 -13.66
CA TYR A 156 -2.44 2.16 -15.10
C TYR A 156 -3.93 2.26 -15.45
N GLN A 157 -4.79 1.54 -14.73
CA GLN A 157 -6.24 1.63 -14.95
C GLN A 157 -6.78 3.05 -14.73
N ARG A 158 -6.41 3.72 -13.64
CA ARG A 158 -6.85 5.11 -13.38
C ARG A 158 -6.47 6.04 -14.52
N ARG A 159 -5.24 5.95 -15.03
CA ARG A 159 -4.79 6.73 -16.20
C ARG A 159 -5.62 6.44 -17.45
N GLN A 160 -6.05 5.20 -17.67
CA GLN A 160 -6.91 4.87 -18.81
C GLN A 160 -8.31 5.47 -18.65
N TYR A 161 -8.91 5.40 -17.46
CA TYR A 161 -10.20 6.04 -17.19
C TYR A 161 -10.13 7.56 -17.36
N GLU A 162 -9.06 8.19 -16.89
CA GLU A 162 -8.85 9.63 -17.02
C GLU A 162 -8.70 10.09 -18.47
N LYS A 163 -8.17 9.26 -19.37
CA LYS A 163 -8.14 9.56 -20.82
C LYS A 163 -9.52 9.46 -21.49
N VAL A 164 -10.39 8.59 -20.98
CA VAL A 164 -11.73 8.34 -21.55
C VAL A 164 -12.78 9.32 -20.98
N GLN A 165 -12.60 9.79 -19.74
CA GLN A 165 -13.51 10.75 -19.08
C GLN A 165 -13.68 12.09 -19.83
N PRO A 166 -12.65 12.76 -20.37
CA PRO A 166 -12.80 14.01 -21.11
C PRO A 166 -13.62 13.86 -22.41
N THR A 167 -13.73 12.64 -22.96
CA THR A 167 -14.52 12.36 -24.16
C THR A 167 -16.01 12.13 -23.85
N LEU A 168 -16.38 11.92 -22.57
CA LEU A 168 -17.75 11.62 -22.13
C LEU A 168 -18.42 12.78 -21.40
N LEU A 169 -17.69 13.86 -21.11
CA LEU A 169 -18.28 15.11 -20.66
C LEU A 169 -18.75 15.87 -21.91
N PRO A 170 -20.05 16.21 -22.03
CA PRO A 170 -20.46 17.18 -23.04
C PRO A 170 -19.63 18.46 -22.83
N PRO A 171 -19.32 19.21 -23.91
CA PRO A 171 -18.71 20.53 -23.74
C PRO A 171 -19.52 21.31 -22.71
N PRO A 172 -18.87 22.15 -21.86
CA PRO A 172 -19.62 23.02 -20.96
C PRO A 172 -20.66 23.74 -21.82
N ALA A 173 -21.94 23.54 -21.50
CA ALA A 173 -23.00 24.26 -22.18
C ALA A 173 -22.62 25.75 -22.10
N PRO A 174 -22.65 26.51 -23.22
CA PRO A 174 -22.46 27.95 -23.14
C PRO A 174 -23.40 28.44 -22.07
N TYR A 175 -22.82 29.07 -21.04
CA TYR A 175 -23.51 29.56 -19.86
C TYR A 175 -24.79 30.25 -20.34
N ALA A 176 -25.95 29.62 -20.11
CA ALA A 176 -27.22 30.15 -20.56
C ALA A 176 -27.43 31.46 -19.82
N SER A 177 -27.14 32.57 -20.51
CA SER A 177 -27.43 33.94 -20.10
C SER A 177 -28.94 34.23 -20.02
N ASP A 178 -29.78 33.21 -20.21
CA ASP A 178 -31.24 33.33 -20.20
C ASP A 178 -31.86 33.19 -18.80
N GLY A 179 -31.09 32.76 -17.79
CA GLY A 179 -31.56 32.66 -16.40
C GLY A 179 -31.82 34.01 -15.72
N MET A 180 -31.26 35.10 -16.25
CA MET A 180 -31.44 36.45 -15.69
C MET A 180 -32.59 37.24 -16.33
N ALA A 181 -33.10 36.79 -17.49
CA ALA A 181 -34.29 37.38 -18.13
C ALA A 181 -35.60 36.94 -17.44
N LEU A 182 -35.68 35.69 -16.97
CA LEU A 182 -36.88 35.18 -16.29
C LEU A 182 -37.08 35.74 -14.87
N LEU A 183 -36.02 36.20 -14.21
CA LEU A 183 -36.13 36.88 -12.92
C LEU A 183 -36.59 38.35 -13.06
N ASP A 184 -36.24 39.02 -14.15
CA ASP A 184 -36.70 40.40 -14.42
C ASP A 184 -38.20 40.45 -14.77
N GLU A 185 -38.70 39.44 -15.51
CA GLU A 185 -40.12 39.37 -15.86
C GLU A 185 -41.01 39.03 -14.65
N SER A 186 -40.52 38.21 -13.70
CA SER A 186 -41.24 37.93 -12.45
C SER A 186 -41.29 39.14 -11.51
N LEU A 187 -40.30 40.04 -11.54
CA LEU A 187 -40.30 41.27 -10.75
C LEU A 187 -41.16 42.38 -11.39
N ARG A 188 -41.23 42.45 -12.73
CA ARG A 188 -42.14 43.36 -13.45
C ARG A 188 -43.62 42.97 -13.32
N GLY A 189 -43.93 41.68 -13.16
CA GLY A 189 -45.31 41.20 -13.02
C GLY A 189 -45.97 41.54 -11.68
N SER A 190 -45.19 41.92 -10.65
CA SER A 190 -45.74 42.13 -9.29
C SER A 190 -46.16 43.57 -8.98
N ASP A 191 -45.82 44.55 -9.84
CA ASP A 191 -46.16 45.98 -9.61
C ASP A 191 -47.51 46.39 -10.24
N GLY A 192 -48.15 45.51 -11.01
CA GLY A 192 -49.41 45.78 -11.72
C GLY A 192 -50.71 45.44 -10.97
N ARG A 193 -50.64 44.83 -9.77
CA ARG A 193 -51.82 44.28 -9.06
C ARG A 193 -52.08 44.96 -7.71
N SER A 194 -51.97 46.30 -7.65
CA SER A 194 -52.39 47.08 -6.47
C SER A 194 -53.10 48.40 -6.82
N ARG A 195 -53.95 48.38 -7.87
CA ARG A 195 -54.96 49.42 -8.14
C ARG A 195 -56.21 48.78 -8.73
N LYS A 196 -57.08 48.23 -7.88
CA LYS A 196 -58.55 48.10 -8.09
C LYS A 196 -59.16 47.24 -6.98
N ALA A 197 -59.49 47.86 -5.85
CA ALA A 197 -60.57 47.43 -4.96
C ALA A 197 -60.82 48.54 -3.93
N GLY A 198 -62.02 49.12 -3.92
CA GLY A 198 -62.44 50.02 -2.83
C GLY A 198 -63.09 51.33 -3.24
N GLY A 199 -64.06 51.30 -4.17
CA GLY A 199 -64.99 52.40 -4.39
C GLY A 199 -66.40 51.85 -4.49
N LEU A 200 -67.15 51.82 -3.38
CA LEU A 200 -68.61 51.70 -3.34
C LEU A 200 -69.12 51.80 -1.89
N LYS A 201 -69.41 53.03 -1.46
CA LYS A 201 -70.71 53.52 -0.95
C LYS A 201 -70.53 54.86 -0.28
#